data_AF-A0A3E2YHI5-F1
#
_entry.id   AF-A0A3E2YHI5-F1
#
_cell.length_a   1.000
_cell.length_b   1.000
_cell.length_c   1.000
_cell.angle_alpha   90.00
_cell.angle_beta   90.00
_cell.angle_gamma   90.00
#
_symmetry.space_group_name_H-M   'P 1'
#
loop_
_entity.id
_entity.type
_entity.pdbx_description
1 polymer ?
#
loop_
_entity_poly.entity_id
_entity_poly.type
_entity_poly.pdbx_seq_one_letter_code
_entity_poly.pdbx_strand_id
1 'polypeptide(L)'
;MPSLTERRNELAVRVLEWSERDAGSLAQWIRCLGQLGVDLRDRLTDPDPAVRLQAALTHEDNPRSRELILTALTEPPPTSVHQFTLVAAAIRVAADSDEIATAACQVASRDGWAGSDDGWGALVRFAFPKPYAKHRPLTESQRALLGALVTNDELWNPINGSCGLVFKEAGLPHSRGACRRLAGSG
;
A
#
# COMPACT_ATOMS: atom_id res chain seq x y z
N MET A 1 -36.28 -7.19 -15.57
CA MET A 1 -35.33 -7.39 -14.44
C MET A 1 -34.59 -6.09 -14.22
N PRO A 2 -34.36 -5.64 -12.98
CA PRO A 2 -33.61 -4.40 -12.74
C PRO A 2 -32.18 -4.55 -13.27
N SER A 3 -31.65 -3.47 -13.83
CA SER A 3 -30.26 -3.35 -14.27
C SER A 3 -29.28 -3.44 -13.08
N LEU A 4 -28.01 -3.75 -13.35
CA LEU A 4 -26.99 -3.78 -12.31
C LEU A 4 -26.80 -2.41 -11.63
N THR A 5 -26.95 -1.33 -12.39
CA THR A 5 -26.87 0.04 -11.87
C THR A 5 -28.01 0.33 -10.89
N GLU A 6 -29.25 -0.04 -11.23
CA GLU A 6 -30.40 0.13 -10.34
C GLU A 6 -30.23 -0.67 -9.05
N ARG A 7 -29.80 -1.93 -9.15
CA ARG A 7 -29.51 -2.78 -7.97
C ARG A 7 -28.41 -2.19 -7.08
N ARG A 8 -27.36 -1.62 -7.68
CA ARG A 8 -26.28 -0.97 -6.93
C ARG A 8 -26.79 0.27 -6.18
N ASN A 9 -27.62 1.09 -6.83
CA ASN A 9 -28.21 2.27 -6.22
C ASN A 9 -29.16 1.89 -5.07
N GLU A 10 -30.01 0.87 -5.26
CA GLU A 10 -30.88 0.34 -4.19
C GLU A 10 -30.07 -0.16 -2.99
N LEU A 11 -28.96 -0.86 -3.25
CA LEU A 11 -28.08 -1.34 -2.19
C LEU A 11 -27.38 -0.18 -1.46
N ALA A 12 -26.94 0.86 -2.18
CA ALA A 12 -26.33 2.03 -1.59
C ALA A 12 -27.27 2.75 -0.61
N VAL A 13 -28.54 2.92 -0.98
CA VAL A 13 -29.57 3.50 -0.10
C VAL A 13 -29.73 2.67 1.19
N ARG A 14 -29.81 1.34 1.06
CA ARG A 14 -29.92 0.45 2.24
C ARG A 14 -28.69 0.51 3.15
N VAL A 15 -27.50 0.56 2.57
CA VAL A 15 -26.25 0.68 3.35
C VAL A 15 -26.18 2.03 4.06
N LEU A 16 -26.63 3.12 3.45
CA LEU A 16 -26.74 4.42 4.11
C LEU A 16 -27.68 4.36 5.33
N GLU A 17 -28.90 3.84 5.13
CA GLU A 17 -29.87 3.70 6.23
C GLU A 17 -29.36 2.82 7.38
N TRP A 18 -28.61 1.77 7.07
CA TRP A 18 -28.00 0.93 8.11
C TRP A 18 -26.86 1.65 8.83
N SER A 19 -26.03 2.40 8.11
CA SER A 19 -24.91 3.13 8.70
C SER A 19 -25.35 4.21 9.69
N GLU A 20 -26.55 4.77 9.53
CA GLU A 20 -27.12 5.77 10.45
C GLU A 20 -27.67 5.14 11.75
N ARG A 21 -28.04 3.86 11.71
CA ARG A 21 -28.67 3.14 12.83
C ARG A 21 -27.68 2.27 13.60
N ASP A 22 -26.56 1.94 13.00
CA ASP A 22 -25.55 1.03 13.55
C ASP A 22 -24.49 1.78 14.36
N ALA A 23 -24.11 1.22 15.51
CA ALA A 23 -23.03 1.75 16.35
C ALA A 23 -21.64 1.20 15.94
N GLY A 24 -21.54 0.49 14.81
CA GLY A 24 -20.31 -0.09 14.30
C GLY A 24 -19.33 0.94 13.71
N SER A 25 -18.26 0.45 13.11
CA SER A 25 -17.19 1.31 12.58
C SER A 25 -17.66 2.08 11.36
N LEU A 26 -17.81 3.41 11.50
CA LEU A 26 -18.13 4.31 10.38
C LEU A 26 -17.18 4.09 9.18
N ALA A 27 -15.89 3.85 9.42
CA ALA A 27 -14.93 3.55 8.36
C ALA A 27 -15.29 2.30 7.53
N GLN A 28 -15.87 1.26 8.14
CA GLN A 28 -16.32 0.08 7.41
C GLN A 28 -17.53 0.40 6.53
N TRP A 29 -18.47 1.20 7.03
CA TRP A 29 -19.61 1.66 6.23
C TRP A 29 -19.17 2.52 5.04
N ILE A 30 -18.23 3.43 5.25
CA ILE A 30 -17.65 4.28 4.21
C ILE A 30 -16.96 3.44 3.13
N ARG A 31 -16.21 2.40 3.51
CA ARG A 31 -15.66 1.43 2.56
C ARG A 31 -16.74 0.78 1.70
N CYS A 32 -17.81 0.27 2.32
CA CYS A 32 -18.92 -0.37 1.60
C CYS A 32 -19.61 0.61 0.64
N LEU A 33 -19.86 1.84 1.08
CA LEU A 33 -20.47 2.89 0.25
C LEU A 33 -19.58 3.25 -0.95
N GLY A 34 -18.26 3.32 -0.76
CA GLY A 34 -17.30 3.59 -1.84
C GLY A 34 -17.30 2.49 -2.89
N GLN A 35 -17.36 1.22 -2.48
CA GLN A 35 -17.50 0.07 -3.40
C GLN A 35 -18.81 0.11 -4.21
N LEU A 36 -19.84 0.79 -3.70
CA LEU A 36 -21.11 1.00 -4.39
C LEU A 36 -21.13 2.26 -5.27
N GLY A 37 -20.02 3.01 -5.32
CA GLY A 37 -19.88 4.22 -6.14
C GLY A 37 -20.57 5.45 -5.56
N VAL A 38 -20.79 5.50 -4.24
CA VAL A 38 -21.28 6.69 -3.56
C VAL A 38 -20.17 7.75 -3.54
N ASP A 39 -20.54 9.02 -3.77
CA ASP A 39 -19.59 10.13 -3.60
C ASP A 39 -19.34 10.34 -2.10
N LEU A 40 -18.06 10.33 -1.73
CA LEU A 40 -17.58 10.35 -0.35
C LEU A 40 -16.59 11.50 -0.13
N ARG A 41 -16.48 12.45 -1.06
CA ARG A 41 -15.54 13.58 -0.95
C ARG A 41 -15.77 14.43 0.30
N ASP A 42 -17.01 14.55 0.77
CA ASP A 42 -17.36 15.24 2.01
C ASP A 42 -16.74 14.60 3.27
N ARG A 43 -16.23 13.35 3.14
CA ARG A 43 -15.61 12.59 4.23
C ARG A 43 -14.08 12.71 4.26
N LEU A 44 -13.47 13.42 3.30
CA LEU A 44 -12.02 13.68 3.29
C LEU A 44 -11.55 14.61 4.43
N THR A 45 -12.48 15.26 5.11
CA THR A 45 -12.25 16.14 6.28
C THR A 45 -12.77 15.55 7.59
N ASP A 46 -13.29 14.32 7.59
CA ASP A 46 -13.85 13.68 8.78
C ASP A 46 -12.82 13.64 9.92
N PRO A 47 -13.18 13.82 11.20
CA PRO A 47 -12.22 13.76 12.31
C PRO A 47 -11.57 12.38 12.47
N ASP A 48 -12.22 11.29 12.07
CA ASP A 48 -11.65 9.94 12.16
C ASP A 48 -10.68 9.66 10.99
N PRO A 49 -9.38 9.38 11.25
CA PRO A 49 -8.41 9.06 10.19
C PRO A 49 -8.79 7.84 9.34
N ALA A 50 -9.46 6.84 9.92
CA ALA A 50 -9.89 5.66 9.19
C ALA A 50 -11.01 6.01 8.19
N VAL A 51 -11.93 6.91 8.58
CA VAL A 51 -12.98 7.41 7.67
C VAL A 51 -12.38 8.22 6.54
N ARG A 52 -11.47 9.17 6.85
CA ARG A 52 -10.78 9.96 5.82
C ARG A 52 -10.04 9.08 4.83
N LEU A 53 -9.33 8.06 5.31
CA LEU A 53 -8.56 7.16 4.47
C LEU A 53 -9.46 6.31 3.56
N GLN A 54 -10.58 5.77 4.08
CA GLN A 54 -11.53 5.01 3.25
C GLN A 54 -12.18 5.88 2.17
N ALA A 55 -12.50 7.13 2.50
CA ALA A 55 -12.97 8.10 1.51
C ALA A 55 -11.89 8.40 0.45
N ALA A 56 -10.64 8.59 0.87
CA ALA A 56 -9.52 8.84 -0.02
C ALA A 56 -9.26 7.67 -0.99
N LEU A 57 -9.31 6.43 -0.49
CA LEU A 57 -9.17 5.22 -1.30
C LEU A 57 -10.29 5.05 -2.35
N THR A 58 -11.43 5.73 -2.18
CA THR A 58 -12.52 5.72 -3.17
C THR A 58 -12.31 6.77 -4.27
N HIS A 59 -11.67 7.90 -3.95
CA HIS A 59 -11.52 9.06 -4.83
C HIS A 59 -10.04 9.38 -5.05
N GLU A 60 -9.26 8.41 -5.54
CA GLU A 60 -7.80 8.52 -5.74
C GLU A 60 -7.40 9.65 -6.71
N ASP A 61 -8.32 10.08 -7.57
CA ASP A 61 -8.17 11.20 -8.51
C ASP A 61 -8.17 12.58 -7.83
N ASN A 62 -8.65 12.66 -6.60
CA ASN A 62 -8.69 13.91 -5.84
C ASN A 62 -7.30 14.23 -5.23
N PRO A 63 -6.76 15.46 -5.40
CA PRO A 63 -5.45 15.83 -4.85
C PRO A 63 -5.30 15.61 -3.35
N ARG A 64 -6.36 15.87 -2.57
CA ARG A 64 -6.36 15.64 -1.12
C ARG A 64 -6.37 14.15 -0.78
N SER A 65 -7.06 13.32 -1.56
CA SER A 65 -7.00 11.87 -1.40
C SER A 65 -5.60 11.33 -1.63
N ARG A 66 -4.92 11.80 -2.68
CA ARG A 66 -3.52 11.46 -2.94
C ARG A 66 -2.64 11.79 -1.74
N GLU A 67 -2.71 13.01 -1.20
CA GLU A 67 -1.94 13.40 -0.01
C GLU A 67 -2.23 12.49 1.19
N LEU A 68 -3.50 12.16 1.44
CA LEU A 68 -3.90 11.28 2.55
C LEU A 68 -3.37 9.85 2.39
N ILE A 69 -3.42 9.29 1.17
CA ILE A 69 -2.93 7.94 0.87
C ILE A 69 -1.41 7.87 1.06
N LEU A 70 -0.67 8.82 0.49
CA LEU A 70 0.79 8.85 0.58
C LEU A 70 1.25 9.04 2.03
N THR A 71 0.59 9.93 2.78
CA THR A 71 0.86 10.13 4.21
C THR A 71 0.55 8.89 5.03
N ALA A 72 -0.59 8.23 4.78
CA ALA A 72 -0.98 7.05 5.56
C ALA A 72 0.00 5.88 5.41
N LEU A 73 0.72 5.79 4.29
CA LEU A 73 1.68 4.70 4.06
C LEU A 73 2.87 4.71 5.05
N THR A 74 3.19 5.86 5.66
CA THR A 74 4.32 5.96 6.61
C THR A 74 4.03 5.30 7.96
N GLU A 75 2.76 5.13 8.31
CA GLU A 75 2.31 4.58 9.59
C GLU A 75 1.64 3.21 9.41
N PRO A 76 1.56 2.37 10.47
CA PRO A 76 0.74 1.16 10.41
C PRO A 76 -0.70 1.53 10.02
N PRO A 77 -1.32 0.80 9.09
CA PRO A 77 -2.66 1.15 8.65
C PRO A 77 -3.66 1.02 9.81
N PRO A 78 -4.71 1.85 9.86
CA PRO A 78 -5.80 1.66 10.80
C PRO A 78 -6.40 0.25 10.69
N THR A 79 -6.92 -0.31 11.77
CA THR A 79 -7.44 -1.71 11.84
C THR A 79 -8.47 -2.06 10.76
N SER A 80 -9.21 -1.07 10.24
CA SER A 80 -10.22 -1.26 9.19
C SER A 80 -9.66 -1.23 7.76
N VAL A 81 -8.37 -0.95 7.60
CA VAL A 81 -7.66 -0.83 6.31
C VAL A 81 -6.55 -1.87 6.25
N HIS A 82 -6.55 -2.68 5.21
CA HIS A 82 -5.46 -3.63 4.99
C HIS A 82 -4.24 -2.94 4.39
N GLN A 83 -3.03 -3.33 4.82
CA GLN A 83 -1.77 -2.74 4.31
C GLN A 83 -1.65 -2.87 2.78
N PHE A 84 -2.04 -4.02 2.22
CA PHE A 84 -1.97 -4.23 0.78
C PHE A 84 -2.87 -3.26 -0.02
N THR A 85 -4.04 -2.91 0.52
CA THR A 85 -4.94 -1.93 -0.10
C THR A 85 -4.25 -0.57 -0.17
N LEU A 86 -3.59 -0.17 0.92
CA LEU A 86 -2.89 1.09 1.03
C LEU A 86 -1.65 1.15 0.13
N VAL A 87 -0.85 0.07 0.09
CA VAL A 87 0.31 -0.05 -0.81
C VAL A 87 -0.13 0.06 -2.27
N ALA A 88 -1.17 -0.68 -2.67
CA ALA A 88 -1.66 -0.65 -4.04
C ALA A 88 -2.19 0.74 -4.44
N ALA A 89 -2.90 1.43 -3.54
CA ALA A 89 -3.36 2.79 -3.77
C ALA A 89 -2.19 3.78 -3.87
N ALA A 90 -1.21 3.69 -2.97
CA ALA A 90 -0.02 4.54 -2.99
C ALA A 90 0.76 4.40 -4.31
N ILE A 91 0.93 3.18 -4.81
CA ILE A 91 1.58 2.92 -6.11
C ILE A 91 0.80 3.56 -7.27
N ARG A 92 -0.54 3.57 -7.22
CA ARG A 92 -1.37 4.18 -8.27
C ARG A 92 -1.31 5.71 -8.28
N VAL A 93 -1.23 6.33 -7.11
CA VAL A 93 -1.27 7.80 -6.98
C VAL A 93 0.11 8.46 -6.93
N ALA A 94 1.16 7.69 -6.68
CA ALA A 94 2.54 8.16 -6.73
C ALA A 94 2.98 8.43 -8.17
N ALA A 95 3.73 9.52 -8.36
CA ALA A 95 4.33 9.85 -9.65
C ALA A 95 5.45 8.88 -10.02
N ASP A 96 6.25 8.47 -9.02
CA ASP A 96 7.35 7.52 -9.15
C ASP A 96 7.70 6.89 -7.79
N SER A 97 8.71 6.00 -7.79
CA SER A 97 9.17 5.33 -6.56
C SER A 97 9.88 6.24 -5.58
N ASP A 98 10.44 7.37 -6.04
CA ASP A 98 11.17 8.30 -5.17
C ASP A 98 10.19 9.06 -4.28
N GLU A 99 9.00 9.40 -4.79
CA GLU A 99 7.94 10.05 -4.03
C GLU A 99 7.51 9.25 -2.79
N ILE A 100 7.50 7.92 -2.86
CA ILE A 100 7.08 7.05 -1.75
C ILE A 100 8.25 6.33 -1.07
N ALA A 101 9.50 6.68 -1.38
CA ALA A 101 10.67 5.95 -0.94
C ALA A 101 10.74 5.77 0.59
N THR A 102 10.55 6.86 1.34
CA THR A 102 10.57 6.83 2.82
C THR A 102 9.47 5.93 3.38
N ALA A 103 8.24 6.05 2.86
CA ALA A 103 7.11 5.23 3.30
C ALA A 103 7.32 3.75 2.93
N ALA A 104 7.88 3.48 1.74
CA ALA A 104 8.21 2.13 1.31
C ALA A 104 9.25 1.46 2.23
N CYS A 105 10.25 2.21 2.70
CA CYS A 105 11.20 1.72 3.70
C CYS A 105 10.52 1.37 5.04
N GLN A 106 9.55 2.17 5.49
CA GLN A 106 8.80 1.89 6.72
C GLN A 106 7.98 0.61 6.59
N VAL A 107 7.29 0.42 5.46
CA VAL A 107 6.58 -0.82 5.16
C VAL A 107 7.54 -2.00 5.13
N ALA A 108 8.64 -1.90 4.37
CA ALA A 108 9.65 -2.95 4.28
C ALA A 108 10.28 -3.34 5.64
N SER A 109 10.36 -2.40 6.58
CA SER A 109 10.95 -2.63 7.90
C SER A 109 10.02 -3.34 8.88
N ARG A 110 8.70 -3.21 8.71
CA ARG A 110 7.68 -3.74 9.63
C ARG A 110 6.91 -4.93 9.09
N ASP A 111 6.86 -5.07 7.77
CA ASP A 111 6.06 -6.10 7.11
C ASP A 111 6.72 -7.47 7.23
N GLY A 112 5.89 -8.51 7.18
CA GLY A 112 6.34 -9.89 7.27
C GLY A 112 6.49 -10.55 5.91
N TRP A 113 6.74 -11.86 5.93
CA TRP A 113 6.85 -12.68 4.72
C TRP A 113 5.57 -12.68 3.86
N ALA A 114 4.39 -12.47 4.47
CA ALA A 114 3.11 -12.46 3.77
C ALA A 114 2.96 -11.28 2.80
N GLY A 115 3.70 -10.19 3.00
CA GLY A 115 3.66 -9.00 2.15
C GLY A 115 4.44 -9.11 0.83
N SER A 116 4.92 -10.29 0.45
CA SER A 116 5.74 -10.49 -0.77
C SER A 116 4.98 -10.21 -2.07
N ASP A 117 3.66 -10.36 -2.08
CA ASP A 117 2.87 -10.14 -3.29
C ASP A 117 2.35 -8.71 -3.37
N ASP A 118 1.77 -8.21 -2.27
CA ASP A 118 0.93 -7.03 -2.25
C ASP A 118 1.31 -5.99 -1.18
N GLY A 119 2.31 -6.29 -0.36
CA GLY A 119 2.93 -5.40 0.63
C GLY A 119 4.30 -4.88 0.18
N TRP A 120 5.34 -5.15 0.97
CA TRP A 120 6.72 -4.76 0.64
C TRP A 120 7.18 -5.26 -0.75
N GLY A 121 6.70 -6.41 -1.22
CA GLY A 121 7.12 -6.94 -2.52
C GLY A 121 6.56 -6.16 -3.71
N ALA A 122 5.34 -5.62 -3.60
CA ALA A 122 4.79 -4.69 -4.59
C ALA A 122 5.61 -3.39 -4.68
N LEU A 123 6.07 -2.88 -3.53
CA LEU A 123 6.94 -1.70 -3.46
C LEU A 123 8.30 -1.95 -4.11
N VAL A 124 8.87 -3.15 -3.95
CA VAL A 124 10.10 -3.54 -4.66
C VAL A 124 9.87 -3.55 -6.17
N ARG A 125 8.78 -4.15 -6.67
CA ARG A 125 8.48 -4.15 -8.11
C ARG A 125 8.28 -2.74 -8.65
N PHE A 126 7.67 -1.86 -7.87
CA PHE A 126 7.50 -0.45 -8.22
C PHE A 126 8.84 0.31 -8.28
N ALA A 127 9.74 0.06 -7.32
CA ALA A 127 11.09 0.66 -7.31
C ALA A 127 12.04 0.07 -8.36
N PHE A 128 11.79 -1.16 -8.81
CA PHE A 128 12.59 -1.89 -9.78
C PHE A 128 11.76 -2.32 -11.01
N PRO A 129 11.23 -1.36 -11.80
CA PRO A 129 10.43 -1.68 -12.98
C PRO A 129 11.26 -2.35 -14.09
N LYS A 130 12.59 -2.24 -13.99
CA LYS A 130 13.56 -3.02 -14.75
C LYS A 130 14.48 -3.73 -13.75
N PRO A 131 14.83 -5.00 -14.00
CA PRO A 131 15.76 -5.72 -13.13
C PRO A 131 17.08 -4.95 -12.97
N TYR A 132 17.62 -4.96 -11.75
CA TYR A 132 18.94 -4.42 -11.45
C TYR A 132 20.00 -5.09 -12.34
N ALA A 133 20.91 -4.27 -12.87
CA ALA A 133 22.04 -4.72 -13.66
C ALA A 133 23.32 -4.07 -13.13
N LYS A 134 24.40 -4.83 -12.99
CA LYS A 134 25.66 -4.36 -12.35
C LYS A 134 26.28 -3.09 -12.93
N HIS A 135 26.00 -2.78 -14.19
CA HIS A 135 26.50 -1.58 -14.89
C HIS A 135 25.63 -0.34 -14.64
N ARG A 136 24.50 -0.50 -13.94
CA ARG A 136 23.57 0.58 -13.58
C ARG A 136 23.56 0.70 -12.05
N PRO A 137 24.13 1.77 -11.48
CA PRO A 137 24.08 1.97 -10.03
C PRO A 137 22.64 2.15 -9.55
N LEU A 138 22.36 1.69 -8.33
CA LEU A 138 21.08 1.97 -7.67
C LEU A 138 20.91 3.46 -7.42
N THR A 139 19.67 3.95 -7.56
CA THR A 139 19.28 5.25 -7.03
C THR A 139 19.38 5.27 -5.51
N GLU A 140 19.33 6.45 -4.90
CA GLU A 140 19.35 6.58 -3.44
C GLU A 140 18.14 5.89 -2.80
N SER A 141 16.93 6.10 -3.34
CA SER A 141 15.70 5.44 -2.87
C SER A 141 15.75 3.92 -2.99
N GLN A 142 16.24 3.39 -4.11
CA GLN A 142 16.42 1.93 -4.30
C GLN A 142 17.40 1.35 -3.28
N ARG A 143 18.49 2.08 -3.00
CA ARG A 143 19.49 1.70 -2.01
C ARG A 143 18.90 1.71 -0.59
N ALA A 144 18.13 2.74 -0.25
CA ALA A 144 17.47 2.86 1.05
C ALA A 144 16.44 1.73 1.27
N LEU A 145 15.59 1.46 0.27
CA LEU A 145 14.62 0.37 0.31
C LEU A 145 15.31 -0.99 0.48
N LEU A 146 16.38 -1.23 -0.28
CA LEU A 146 17.18 -2.45 -0.13
C LEU A 146 17.79 -2.55 1.27
N GLY A 147 18.26 -1.43 1.83
CA GLY A 147 18.74 -1.35 3.21
C GLY A 147 17.67 -1.79 4.22
N ALA A 148 16.46 -1.26 4.12
CA ALA A 148 15.34 -1.61 4.99
C ALA A 148 14.99 -3.12 4.92
N LEU A 149 14.94 -3.69 3.70
CA LEU A 149 14.71 -5.12 3.50
C LEU A 149 15.84 -5.98 4.06
N VAL A 150 17.09 -5.51 3.97
CA VAL A 150 18.25 -6.19 4.54
C VAL A 150 18.21 -6.17 6.06
N THR A 151 17.67 -5.14 6.70
CA THR A 151 17.58 -5.06 8.17
C THR A 151 16.42 -5.86 8.75
N ASN A 152 15.37 -6.15 7.97
CA ASN A 152 14.23 -6.93 8.42
C ASN A 152 14.55 -8.44 8.49
N ASP A 153 14.77 -8.97 9.70
CA ASP A 153 15.14 -10.37 9.92
C ASP A 153 14.08 -11.38 9.44
N GLU A 154 12.78 -11.03 9.49
CA GLU A 154 11.70 -11.96 9.12
C GLU A 154 11.75 -12.34 7.63
N LEU A 155 12.19 -11.42 6.78
CA LEU A 155 12.30 -11.64 5.33
C LEU A 155 13.45 -12.60 4.97
N TRP A 156 14.39 -12.81 5.88
CA TRP A 156 15.55 -13.69 5.68
C TRP A 156 15.44 -15.01 6.44
N ASN A 157 14.28 -15.30 7.04
CA ASN A 157 14.01 -16.59 7.65
C ASN A 157 14.07 -17.69 6.57
N PRO A 158 14.91 -18.74 6.73
CA PRO A 158 15.11 -19.77 5.70
C PRO A 158 13.87 -20.61 5.38
N ILE A 159 12.84 -20.57 6.22
CA ILE A 159 11.56 -21.25 5.99
C ILE A 159 10.68 -20.46 4.99
N ASN A 160 10.98 -19.17 4.78
CA ASN A 160 10.19 -18.26 3.95
C ASN A 160 10.85 -18.08 2.57
N GLY A 161 10.33 -18.78 1.55
CA GLY A 161 10.87 -18.72 0.18
C GLY A 161 10.52 -17.44 -0.61
N SER A 162 9.55 -16.65 -0.15
CA SER A 162 8.97 -15.55 -0.93
C SER A 162 9.94 -14.40 -1.20
N CYS A 163 10.88 -14.15 -0.28
CA CYS A 163 11.88 -13.10 -0.43
C CYS A 163 12.77 -13.32 -1.67
N GLY A 164 13.20 -14.57 -1.89
CA GLY A 164 14.03 -14.93 -3.03
C GLY A 164 13.34 -14.69 -4.38
N LEU A 165 12.02 -14.90 -4.46
CA LEU A 165 11.27 -14.70 -5.71
C LEU A 165 11.20 -13.22 -6.09
N VAL A 166 10.80 -12.36 -5.16
CA VAL A 166 10.73 -10.91 -5.39
C VAL A 166 12.10 -10.35 -5.77
N PHE A 167 13.16 -10.80 -5.09
CA PHE A 167 14.52 -10.34 -5.37
C PHE A 167 15.00 -10.80 -6.75
N LYS A 168 14.68 -12.04 -7.14
CA LYS A 168 14.97 -12.56 -8.48
C LYS A 168 14.30 -11.71 -9.56
N GLU A 169 13.02 -11.37 -9.39
CA GLU A 169 12.27 -10.53 -10.33
C GLU A 169 12.88 -9.14 -10.46
N ALA A 170 13.31 -8.56 -9.33
CA ALA A 170 13.99 -7.26 -9.29
C ALA A 170 15.46 -7.31 -9.75
N GLY A 171 16.00 -8.49 -10.11
CA GLY A 171 17.42 -8.66 -10.47
C GLY A 171 18.40 -8.51 -9.30
N LEU A 172 17.90 -8.55 -8.06
CA LEU A 172 18.68 -8.39 -6.84
C LEU A 172 19.36 -9.71 -6.41
N PRO A 173 20.49 -9.64 -5.68
CA PRO A 173 21.17 -10.84 -5.18
C PRO A 173 20.30 -11.64 -4.20
N HIS A 174 20.39 -12.97 -4.23
CA HIS A 174 19.62 -13.81 -3.30
C HIS A 174 20.24 -13.92 -1.88
N SER A 175 21.42 -13.33 -1.64
CA SER A 175 22.07 -13.38 -0.34
C SER A 175 22.00 -12.04 0.39
N ARG A 176 21.66 -12.10 1.69
CA ARG A 176 21.57 -10.93 2.57
C ARG A 176 22.86 -10.11 2.57
N GLY A 177 24.01 -10.79 2.62
CA GLY A 177 25.33 -10.14 2.61
C GLY A 177 25.64 -9.43 1.28
N ALA A 178 25.23 -9.97 0.13
CA ALA A 178 25.40 -9.28 -1.14
C ALA A 178 24.46 -8.07 -1.26
N CYS A 179 23.23 -8.19 -0.77
CA CYS A 179 22.29 -7.07 -0.71
C CYS A 179 22.81 -5.96 0.22
N ARG A 180 23.37 -6.32 1.37
CA ARG A 180 23.98 -5.36 2.32
C ARG A 180 25.09 -4.52 1.68
N ARG A 181 26.00 -5.17 0.94
CA ARG A 181 27.06 -4.47 0.18
C ARG A 181 26.48 -3.53 -0.87
N LEU A 182 25.44 -3.97 -1.57
CA LEU A 182 24.77 -3.16 -2.59
C LEU A 182 24.01 -1.97 -1.99
N ALA A 183 23.45 -2.14 -0.79
CA ALA A 183 22.81 -1.10 0.00
C ALA A 183 23.79 -0.07 0.58
N GLY A 184 25.11 -0.30 0.52
CA GLY A 184 26.12 0.58 1.11
C GLY A 184 26.17 0.55 2.63
N SER A 185 25.49 -0.41 3.27
CA SER A 185 25.49 -0.61 4.72
C SER A 185 26.68 -1.51 5.12
N GLY A 186 27.89 -1.01 4.91
CA GLY A 186 29.16 -1.68 5.29
C GLY A 186 29.52 -1.46 6.74
#